data_AF-A0A8S8Z8K1-F1
#
_entry.id   AF-A0A8S8Z8K1-F1
#
_cell.length_a   1.000
_cell.length_b   1.000
_cell.length_c   1.000
_cell.angle_alpha   90.00
_cell.angle_beta   90.00
_cell.angle_gamma   90.00
#
_symmetry.space_group_name_H-M   'P 1'
#
loop_
_entity.id
_entity.type
_entity.pdbx_description
1 polymer ?
#
loop_
_entity_poly.entity_id
_entity_poly.type
_entity_poly.pdbx_seq_one_letter_code
_entity_poly.pdbx_strand_id
1 'polypeptide(L)'
;MRPVPDSISIRILLEAALRKCDGFLVTEEDVIRIASWSPKMEPAEIPFSPSRVILQDFTGVPAVVDIAALRDAMVAMGGTRRE
;
A
#
# COMPACT_ATOMS: atom_id res chain seq x y z
N MET A 1 -24.23 8.26 -11.68
CA MET A 1 -23.30 7.79 -10.64
C MET A 1 -23.36 6.27 -10.65
N ARG A 2 -22.25 5.56 -10.91
CA ARG A 2 -22.26 4.10 -10.72
C ARG A 2 -22.37 3.80 -9.22
N PRO A 3 -23.16 2.81 -8.80
CA PRO A 3 -23.28 2.48 -7.38
C PRO A 3 -21.93 2.01 -6.83
N VAL A 4 -21.61 2.43 -5.62
CA VAL A 4 -20.44 1.97 -4.86
C VAL A 4 -20.56 0.45 -4.67
N PRO A 5 -19.45 -0.31 -4.71
CA PRO A 5 -19.51 -1.76 -4.50
C PRO A 5 -20.24 -2.15 -3.20
N ASP A 6 -21.14 -3.14 -3.28
CA ASP A 6 -21.91 -3.63 -2.12
C ASP A 6 -21.03 -4.35 -1.08
N SER A 7 -19.90 -4.92 -1.52
CA SER A 7 -18.96 -5.63 -0.65
C SER A 7 -18.18 -4.66 0.25
N ILE A 8 -18.29 -4.87 1.57
CA ILE A 8 -17.56 -4.09 2.57
C ILE A 8 -16.05 -4.18 2.35
N SER A 9 -15.52 -5.35 1.99
CA SER A 9 -14.09 -5.53 1.72
C SER A 9 -13.61 -4.68 0.55
N ILE A 10 -14.40 -4.57 -0.52
CA ILE A 10 -14.07 -3.72 -1.67
C ILE A 10 -14.17 -2.23 -1.30
N ARG A 11 -15.13 -1.86 -0.45
CA ARG A 11 -15.24 -0.49 0.07
C ARG A 11 -14.01 -0.09 0.89
N ILE A 12 -13.43 -1.01 1.67
CA ILE A 12 -12.18 -0.76 2.40
C ILE A 12 -11.01 -0.52 1.43
N LEU A 13 -10.90 -1.33 0.38
CA LEU A 13 -9.86 -1.16 -0.64
C LEU A 13 -10.02 0.17 -1.39
N LEU A 14 -11.25 0.53 -1.76
CA LEU A 14 -11.57 1.78 -2.43
C LEU A 14 -11.21 3.00 -1.57
N GLU A 15 -11.55 2.97 -0.28
CA GLU A 15 -11.22 4.06 0.63
C GLU A 15 -9.71 4.21 0.82
N ALA A 16 -8.99 3.09 0.95
CA ALA A 16 -7.53 3.09 1.05
C ALA A 16 -6.88 3.69 -0.20
N ALA A 17 -7.37 3.32 -1.39
CA ALA A 17 -6.90 3.88 -2.67
C ALA A 17 -7.21 5.38 -2.77
N LEU A 18 -8.45 5.80 -2.46
CA LEU A 18 -8.84 7.22 -2.48
C LEU A 18 -7.98 8.07 -1.53
N ARG A 19 -7.68 7.58 -0.32
CA ARG A 19 -6.86 8.30 0.66
C ARG A 19 -5.41 8.47 0.21
N LYS A 20 -4.92 7.57 -0.65
CA LYS A 20 -3.52 7.50 -1.08
C LYS A 20 -3.31 7.84 -2.56
N CYS A 21 -4.33 8.32 -3.26
CA CYS A 21 -4.26 8.75 -4.63
C CYS A 21 -3.28 9.93 -4.76
N ASP A 22 -2.09 9.65 -5.27
CA ASP A 22 -0.99 10.59 -5.42
C ASP A 22 -0.55 10.77 -6.89
N GLY A 23 -1.15 10.01 -7.81
CA GLY A 23 -0.84 10.03 -9.23
C GLY A 23 0.45 9.30 -9.60
N PHE A 24 1.13 8.64 -8.65
CA PHE A 24 2.37 7.92 -8.87
C PHE A 24 2.28 6.47 -8.39
N LEU A 25 2.06 6.24 -7.08
CA LEU A 25 1.88 4.91 -6.52
C LEU A 25 0.42 4.45 -6.60
N VAL A 26 -0.52 5.39 -6.50
CA VAL A 26 -1.95 5.14 -6.69
C VAL A 26 -2.48 6.13 -7.70
N THR A 27 -2.93 5.61 -8.84
CA THR A 27 -3.46 6.42 -9.95
C THR A 27 -4.97 6.59 -9.87
N GLU A 28 -5.51 7.59 -10.57
CA GLU A 28 -6.96 7.77 -10.69
C GLU A 28 -7.61 6.57 -11.42
N GLU A 29 -6.88 5.97 -12.37
CA GLU A 29 -7.32 4.76 -13.06
C GLU A 29 -7.50 3.59 -12.10
N ASP A 30 -6.62 3.42 -11.11
CA ASP A 30 -6.74 2.36 -10.10
C ASP A 30 -7.98 2.57 -9.22
N VAL A 31 -8.25 3.82 -8.81
CA VAL A 31 -9.45 4.18 -8.04
C VAL A 31 -10.71 3.85 -8.84
N ILE A 32 -10.76 4.24 -10.12
CA ILE A 32 -11.91 3.96 -10.99
C ILE A 32 -12.09 2.46 -11.22
N ARG A 33 -10.99 1.71 -11.36
CA ARG A 33 -11.00 0.25 -11.52
C ARG A 33 -11.58 -0.42 -10.28
N ILE A 34 -11.16 -0.04 -9.08
CA ILE A 34 -11.67 -0.59 -7.81
C ILE A 34 -13.14 -0.19 -7.61
N ALA A 35 -13.52 1.05 -7.92
CA ALA A 35 -14.90 1.51 -7.83
C ALA A 35 -15.83 0.78 -8.80
N SER A 36 -15.30 0.31 -9.93
CA SER A 36 -16.05 -0.44 -10.94
C SER A 36 -16.03 -1.96 -10.75
N TRP A 37 -15.52 -2.44 -9.60
CA TRP A 37 -15.32 -3.86 -9.33
C TRP A 37 -16.59 -4.70 -9.54
N SER A 38 -16.43 -5.88 -10.13
CA SER A 38 -17.47 -6.89 -10.35
C SER A 38 -16.88 -8.31 -10.33
N PRO A 39 -17.62 -9.33 -9.86
CA PRO A 39 -17.15 -10.72 -9.84
C PRO A 39 -16.80 -11.30 -11.22
N LYS A 40 -17.27 -10.67 -12.30
CA LYS A 40 -17.04 -11.10 -13.69
C LYS A 40 -15.87 -10.38 -14.36
N MET A 41 -15.20 -9.48 -13.65
CA MET A 41 -14.04 -8.78 -14.20
C MET A 41 -12.83 -9.70 -14.28
N GLU A 42 -11.99 -9.46 -15.28
CA GLU A 42 -10.68 -10.07 -15.34
C GLU A 42 -9.83 -9.65 -14.13
N PRO A 43 -9.12 -10.60 -13.47
CA PRO A 43 -8.21 -10.28 -12.39
C PRO A 43 -7.14 -9.30 -12.85
N ALA A 44 -6.90 -8.27 -12.03
CA ALA A 44 -5.86 -7.28 -12.26
C ALA A 44 -5.16 -6.95 -10.94
N GLU A 45 -3.90 -6.56 -11.03
CA GLU A 45 -3.18 -6.01 -9.89
C GLU A 45 -3.81 -4.67 -9.47
N ILE A 46 -3.83 -4.44 -8.16
CA ILE A 46 -4.31 -3.20 -7.56
C ILE A 46 -3.30 -2.72 -6.51
N PRO A 47 -3.07 -1.41 -6.39
CA PRO A 47 -2.25 -0.89 -5.32
C PRO A 47 -3.02 -1.00 -3.99
N PHE A 48 -2.32 -1.44 -2.94
CA PHE A 48 -2.88 -1.51 -1.60
C PHE A 48 -1.87 -1.01 -0.57
N SER A 49 -2.22 0.08 0.12
CA SER A 49 -1.42 0.65 1.20
C SER A 49 -2.11 0.39 2.55
N PRO A 50 -1.72 -0.67 3.28
CA PRO A 50 -2.30 -0.96 4.59
C PRO A 50 -1.98 0.16 5.58
N SER A 51 -2.88 0.38 6.55
CA SER A 51 -2.69 1.42 7.55
C SER A 51 -1.62 1.09 8.59
N ARG A 52 -1.35 -0.20 8.83
CA ARG A 52 -0.40 -0.70 9.83
C ARG A 52 0.16 -2.05 9.41
N VAL A 53 1.35 -2.39 9.90
CA VAL A 53 1.96 -3.71 9.78
C VAL A 53 2.18 -4.27 11.18
N ILE A 54 1.86 -5.55 11.37
CA ILE A 54 2.16 -6.29 12.61
C ILE A 54 3.23 -7.32 12.26
N LEU A 55 4.31 -7.34 13.03
CA LEU A 55 5.40 -8.30 12.89
C LEU A 55 5.33 -9.27 14.07
N GLN A 56 5.45 -10.57 13.79
CA GLN A 56 5.60 -11.59 14.83
C GLN A 56 7.09 -11.73 15.19
N ASP A 57 7.37 -12.17 16.41
CA ASP A 57 8.70 -12.15 17.06
C ASP A 57 9.86 -12.59 16.16
N PHE A 58 9.73 -13.66 15.36
CA PHE A 58 10.81 -14.12 14.47
C PHE A 58 10.67 -13.67 13.01
N THR A 59 9.47 -13.32 12.56
CA THR A 59 9.26 -12.86 11.18
C THR A 59 9.61 -11.39 11.00
N GLY A 60 9.67 -10.63 12.09
CA GLY A 60 10.08 -9.23 12.09
C GLY A 60 11.59 -9.00 12.07
N VAL A 61 12.40 -9.97 12.52
CA VAL A 61 13.85 -9.80 12.65
C VAL A 61 14.52 -9.43 11.31
N PRO A 62 14.24 -10.12 10.18
CA PRO A 62 14.84 -9.74 8.89
C PRO A 62 14.47 -8.31 8.46
N ALA A 63 13.21 -7.90 8.64
CA ALA A 63 12.76 -6.56 8.28
C ALA A 63 13.46 -5.47 9.11
N VAL A 64 13.69 -5.72 10.40
CA VAL A 64 14.43 -4.77 11.26
C VAL A 64 15.91 -4.72 10.88
N VAL A 65 16.52 -5.86 10.55
CA VAL A 65 17.90 -5.92 10.06
C VAL A 65 18.06 -5.16 8.73
N ASP A 66 17.12 -5.29 7.81
CA ASP A 66 17.12 -4.54 6.55
C ASP A 66 17.01 -3.04 6.78
N ILE A 67 16.13 -2.59 7.68
CA ILE A 67 16.03 -1.17 8.05
C ILE A 67 17.35 -0.66 8.65
N ALA A 68 18.03 -1.46 9.48
CA ALA A 68 19.33 -1.11 10.04
C ALA A 68 20.39 -0.98 8.94
N ALA A 69 20.45 -1.93 7.99
CA ALA A 69 21.37 -1.89 6.86
C ALA A 69 21.12 -0.67 5.95
N LEU A 70 19.86 -0.33 5.68
CA LEU A 70 19.50 0.86 4.91
C LEU A 70 19.89 2.16 5.65
N ARG A 71 19.77 2.21 6.99
CA ARG A 71 20.24 3.35 7.79
C ARG A 71 21.76 3.51 7.66
N ASP A 72 22.53 2.43 7.70
CA ASP A 72 23.98 2.48 7.56
C ASP A 72 24.40 2.92 6.15
N ALA A 73 23.74 2.40 5.12
CA ALA A 73 23.96 2.81 3.73
C ALA A 73 23.66 4.30 3.52
N MET A 74 22.57 4.82 4.11
CA MET A 74 22.21 6.24 4.02
C MET A 74 23.28 7.15 4.63
N VAL A 75 23.90 6.75 5.75
CA VAL A 75 25.02 7.49 6.36
C VAL A 75 26.26 7.44 5.47
N ALA A 76 26.59 6.29 4.89
CA ALA A 76 27.72 6.16 3.98
C ALA A 76 27.58 7.05 2.73
N MET A 77 26.35 7.34 2.32
CA MET A 77 26.03 8.26 1.21
C MET A 77 25.96 9.74 1.62
N GLY A 78 26.33 10.09 2.87
CA GLY A 78 26.32 11.46 3.38
C GLY A 78 24.95 11.94 3.92
N GLY A 79 24.00 11.02 4.11
CA GLY A 79 22.73 11.30 4.77
C GLY A 79 22.85 11.41 6.29
N THR A 80 21.82 11.97 6.95
CA THR A 80 21.80 12.14 8.41
C THR A 80 21.10 10.98 9.08
N ARG A 81 21.75 10.35 10.07
CA ARG A 81 21.09 9.40 10.95
C ARG A 81 20.18 10.17 11.90
N ARG A 82 18.87 9.91 11.82
CA ARG A 82 17.91 10.37 12.82
C ARG A 82 17.65 9.25 13.82
N GLU A 83 17.66 9.59 15.10
CA GLU A 83 17.39 8.68 16.22
C GLU A 83 15.94 8.17 16.12
#